data_AF-A0A356W2M3-F1
#
_entry.id   AF-A0A356W2M3-F1
#
_cell.length_a   1.000
_cell.length_b   1.000
_cell.length_c   1.000
_cell.angle_alpha   90.00
_cell.angle_beta   90.00
_cell.angle_gamma   90.00
#
_symmetry.space_group_name_H-M   'P 1'
#
loop_
_entity.id
_entity.type
_entity.pdbx_description
1 polymer ?
#
loop_
_entity_poly.entity_id
_entity_poly.type
_entity_poly.pdbx_seq_one_letter_code
_entity_poly.pdbx_strand_id
1 'polypeptide(L)'
;GISMIGTCEAFNLAEKLGLDAQTFYDISSTASGQCWSMTSYCPAPGPVPTAPSNRDYQPGFAVAMMLKDLHLAAGAAKTAGAQVTLGEMAEKIYADLDARGHGGLDFSGVMKDLKQELG
;
A
#
# COMPACT_ATOMS: atom_id res chain seq x y z
N GLY A 1 -3.63 2.68 -5.00
CA GLY A 1 -2.53 3.44 -4.39
C GLY A 1 -2.86 3.90 -2.97
N ILE A 2 -3.71 4.92 -2.84
CA ILE A 2 -3.94 5.67 -1.58
C ILE A 2 -4.32 4.77 -0.39
N SER A 3 -5.42 4.02 -0.48
CA SER A 3 -5.89 3.17 0.63
C SER A 3 -4.88 2.10 1.04
N MET A 4 -4.08 1.59 0.10
CA MET A 4 -3.02 0.63 0.42
C MET A 4 -1.93 1.28 1.26
N ILE A 5 -1.44 2.46 0.87
CA ILE A 5 -0.45 3.22 1.64
C ILE A 5 -0.98 3.49 3.04
N GLY A 6 -2.20 4.03 3.17
CA GLY A 6 -2.79 4.30 4.48
C GLY A 6 -2.98 3.04 5.33
N THR A 7 -3.32 1.90 4.71
CA THR A 7 -3.40 0.60 5.40
C THR A 7 -2.01 0.17 5.89
N CYS A 8 -0.97 0.30 5.06
CA CYS A 8 0.41 -0.02 5.45
C CYS A 8 0.88 0.85 6.63
N GLU A 9 0.65 2.16 6.58
CA GLU A 9 0.97 3.08 7.67
C GLU A 9 0.24 2.69 8.97
N ALA A 10 -1.04 2.32 8.88
CA ALA A 10 -1.83 1.91 10.04
C ALA A 10 -1.31 0.61 10.68
N PHE A 11 -0.99 -0.42 9.89
CA PHE A 11 -0.38 -1.65 10.41
C PHE A 11 1.02 -1.40 10.99
N ASN A 12 1.84 -0.59 10.33
CA ASN A 12 3.16 -0.20 10.83
C ASN A 12 3.08 0.54 12.17
N LEU A 13 2.10 1.44 12.32
CA LEU A 13 1.86 2.14 13.57
C LEU A 13 1.37 1.20 14.67
N ALA A 14 0.43 0.30 14.36
CA ALA A 14 -0.08 -0.70 15.31
C ALA A 14 1.07 -1.56 15.87
N GLU A 15 1.96 -2.05 15.01
CA GLU A 15 3.12 -2.83 15.41
C GLU A 15 4.08 -2.02 16.30
N LYS A 16 4.37 -0.76 15.95
CA LYS A 16 5.19 0.13 16.79
C LYS A 16 4.58 0.39 18.17
N LEU A 17 3.26 0.30 18.29
CA LEU A 17 2.52 0.43 19.54
C LEU A 17 2.41 -0.91 20.30
N GLY A 18 3.01 -1.99 19.79
CA GLY A 18 3.00 -3.31 20.41
C GLY A 18 1.72 -4.12 20.17
N LEU A 19 0.89 -3.71 19.21
CA LEU A 19 -0.29 -4.45 18.79
C LEU A 19 0.07 -5.39 17.64
N ASP A 20 -0.26 -6.67 17.77
CA ASP A 20 -0.02 -7.63 16.70
C ASP A 20 -0.97 -7.42 15.51
N ALA A 21 -0.54 -7.86 14.33
CA ALA A 21 -1.27 -7.65 13.09
C ALA A 21 -2.66 -8.30 13.07
N GLN A 22 -2.84 -9.46 13.72
CA GLN A 22 -4.14 -10.14 13.74
C GLN A 22 -5.14 -9.35 14.59
N THR A 23 -4.73 -8.94 15.80
CA THR A 23 -5.60 -8.14 16.67
C THR A 23 -5.98 -6.81 16.01
N PHE A 24 -5.03 -6.12 15.37
CA PHE A 24 -5.34 -4.88 14.66
C PHE A 24 -6.29 -5.12 13.47
N TYR A 25 -6.08 -6.19 12.71
CA TYR A 25 -6.95 -6.59 11.61
C TYR A 25 -8.38 -6.87 12.08
N ASP A 26 -8.57 -7.66 13.14
CA ASP A 26 -9.88 -8.07 13.63
C ASP A 26 -10.75 -6.86 14.01
N ILE A 27 -10.13 -5.83 14.60
CA ILE A 27 -10.78 -4.57 14.97
C ILE A 27 -11.05 -3.73 13.71
N SER A 28 -10.02 -3.46 12.92
CA SER A 28 -10.10 -2.46 11.85
C SER A 28 -10.89 -2.94 10.63
N SER A 29 -10.89 -4.25 10.36
CA SER A 29 -11.61 -4.88 9.24
C SER A 29 -13.12 -4.82 9.37
N THR A 30 -13.63 -4.55 10.57
CA THR A 30 -15.07 -4.44 10.86
C THR A 30 -15.49 -3.02 11.27
N ALA A 31 -14.54 -2.07 11.24
CA ALA A 31 -14.74 -0.68 11.63
C ALA A 31 -14.75 0.27 10.42
N SER A 32 -14.78 1.58 10.66
CA SER A 32 -14.81 2.61 9.61
C SER A 32 -13.52 2.70 8.79
N GLY A 33 -12.42 2.13 9.26
CA GLY A 33 -11.15 2.04 8.52
C GLY A 33 -11.12 0.92 7.47
N GLN A 34 -12.20 0.14 7.35
CA GLN A 34 -12.29 -0.98 6.42
C GLN A 34 -12.15 -0.51 4.97
N CYS A 35 -11.31 -1.23 4.22
CA CYS A 35 -11.24 -1.12 2.76
C CYS A 35 -10.74 -2.44 2.16
N TRP A 36 -10.76 -2.55 0.83
CA TRP A 36 -10.28 -3.74 0.14
C TRP A 36 -8.81 -4.08 0.45
N SER A 37 -7.94 -3.08 0.56
CA SER A 37 -6.54 -3.26 0.96
C SER A 37 -6.39 -3.85 2.36
N MET A 38 -7.37 -3.65 3.24
CA MET A 38 -7.39 -4.26 4.56
C MET A 38 -7.90 -5.71 4.49
N THR A 39 -9.11 -5.94 3.97
CA THR A 39 -9.83 -7.22 4.15
C THR A 39 -9.50 -8.28 3.10
N SER A 40 -9.07 -7.88 1.93
CA SER A 40 -8.83 -8.80 0.80
C SER A 40 -7.37 -8.84 0.37
N TYR A 41 -6.59 -7.83 0.73
CA TYR A 41 -5.21 -7.63 0.26
C TYR A 41 -4.27 -7.13 1.35
N CYS A 42 -4.46 -7.62 2.58
CA CYS A 42 -3.79 -7.14 3.78
C CYS A 42 -2.26 -7.03 3.60
N PRO A 43 -1.64 -5.85 3.79
CA PRO A 43 -0.21 -5.65 3.61
C PRO A 43 0.63 -6.25 4.75
N ALA A 44 0.03 -6.57 5.90
CA ALA A 44 0.70 -7.30 6.97
C ALA A 44 0.61 -8.82 6.74
N PRO A 45 1.70 -9.59 6.88
CA PRO A 45 1.66 -11.05 6.80
C PRO A 45 0.78 -11.66 7.91
N GLY A 46 0.03 -12.72 7.58
CA GLY A 46 -0.82 -13.46 8.53
C GLY A 46 -2.33 -13.31 8.27
N PRO A 47 -2.94 -12.13 8.52
CA PRO A 47 -4.40 -12.00 8.62
C PRO A 47 -5.21 -12.45 7.39
N VAL A 48 -4.64 -12.30 6.19
CA VAL A 48 -5.27 -12.74 4.94
C VAL A 48 -4.32 -13.71 4.25
N PRO A 49 -4.52 -15.04 4.35
CA PRO A 49 -3.55 -16.04 3.87
C PRO A 49 -3.20 -15.97 2.38
N THR A 50 -4.13 -15.49 1.56
CA THR A 50 -3.96 -15.38 0.10
C THR A 50 -3.24 -14.11 -0.34
N ALA A 51 -3.01 -13.15 0.57
CA ALA A 51 -2.40 -11.87 0.25
C ALA A 51 -0.91 -12.01 -0.10
N PRO A 52 -0.36 -11.15 -1.00
CA PRO A 52 1.06 -11.18 -1.37
C PRO A 52 2.04 -11.00 -0.20
N SER A 53 1.61 -10.36 0.89
CA SER A 53 2.40 -10.19 2.11
C SER A 53 2.90 -11.51 2.70
N ASN A 54 2.23 -12.63 2.46
CA ASN A 54 2.65 -13.96 2.93
C ASN A 54 3.67 -14.67 2.01
N ARG A 55 4.03 -14.06 0.88
CA ARG A 55 4.95 -14.62 -0.10
C ARG A 55 6.00 -13.59 -0.52
N ASP A 56 6.56 -12.90 0.47
CA ASP A 56 7.61 -11.89 0.29
C ASP A 56 7.26 -10.79 -0.72
N TYR A 57 5.97 -10.45 -0.84
CA TYR A 57 5.48 -9.46 -1.79
C TYR A 57 5.81 -9.80 -3.25
N GLN A 58 5.88 -11.10 -3.59
CA GLN A 58 5.89 -11.53 -4.99
C GLN A 58 4.62 -11.01 -5.70
N PRO A 59 4.77 -10.34 -6.85
CA PRO A 59 3.74 -9.47 -7.40
C PRO A 59 2.47 -10.23 -7.79
N GLY A 60 1.34 -9.82 -7.23
CA GLY A 60 0.03 -9.97 -7.87
C GLY A 60 -0.26 -8.76 -8.77
N PHE A 61 0.08 -7.56 -8.29
CA PHE A 61 0.08 -6.32 -9.05
C PHE A 61 1.31 -5.48 -8.71
N ALA A 62 2.25 -5.36 -9.66
CA ALA A 62 3.56 -4.76 -9.40
C ALA A 62 3.52 -3.25 -9.12
N VAL A 63 4.49 -2.76 -8.35
CA VAL A 63 4.74 -1.33 -8.07
C VAL A 63 4.82 -0.52 -9.37
N ALA A 64 5.60 -0.98 -10.35
CA ALA A 64 5.73 -0.30 -11.64
C ALA A 64 4.38 -0.15 -12.37
N MET A 65 3.49 -1.15 -12.24
CA MET A 65 2.14 -1.07 -12.82
C MET A 65 1.25 -0.08 -12.07
N MET A 66 1.30 -0.07 -10.73
CA MET A 66 0.60 0.92 -9.91
C MET A 66 1.07 2.35 -10.23
N LEU A 67 2.37 2.55 -10.37
CA LEU A 67 2.95 3.85 -10.75
C LEU A 67 2.45 4.29 -12.13
N LYS A 68 2.44 3.38 -13.12
CA LYS A 68 1.89 3.68 -14.46
C LYS A 68 0.45 4.15 -14.37
N ASP A 69 -0.40 3.50 -13.57
CA ASP A 69 -1.81 3.90 -13.42
C ASP A 69 -1.96 5.23 -12.67
N LEU A 70 -1.08 5.52 -11.69
CA LEU A 70 -1.08 6.81 -10.99
C LEU A 70 -0.68 7.97 -11.92
N HIS A 71 0.31 7.79 -12.80
CA HIS A 71 0.63 8.79 -13.82
C HIS A 71 -0.56 9.08 -14.75
N LEU A 72 -1.30 8.04 -15.16
CA LEU A 72 -2.52 8.21 -15.96
C LEU A 72 -3.59 8.99 -15.19
N ALA A 73 -3.80 8.67 -13.92
CA ALA A 73 -4.74 9.37 -13.06
C ALA A 73 -4.36 10.85 -12.86
N ALA A 74 -3.09 11.16 -12.63
CA ALA A 74 -2.59 12.52 -12.50
C ALA A 74 -2.74 13.32 -13.80
N GLY A 75 -2.44 12.71 -14.96
CA GLY A 75 -2.66 13.33 -16.27
C GLY A 75 -4.15 13.63 -16.53
N ALA A 76 -5.04 12.72 -16.14
CA ALA A 76 -6.48 12.92 -16.25
C ALA A 76 -6.98 14.03 -15.31
N ALA A 77 -6.51 14.05 -14.05
CA ALA A 77 -6.85 15.08 -13.09
C ALA A 77 -6.44 16.48 -13.56
N LYS A 78 -5.22 16.61 -14.11
CA LYS A 78 -4.73 17.84 -14.72
C LYS A 78 -5.61 18.30 -15.88
N THR A 79 -6.01 17.38 -16.76
CA THR A 79 -6.87 17.69 -17.91
C THR A 79 -8.27 18.12 -17.46
N ALA A 80 -8.79 17.52 -16.39
CA ALA A 80 -10.09 17.83 -15.83
C ALA A 80 -10.11 19.07 -14.90
N GLY A 81 -8.95 19.63 -14.55
CA GLY A 81 -8.85 20.69 -13.54
C GLY A 81 -9.23 20.21 -12.13
N ALA A 82 -9.11 18.92 -11.85
CA ALA A 82 -9.45 18.32 -10.56
C ALA A 82 -8.20 18.25 -9.66
N GLN A 83 -8.37 18.62 -8.38
CA GLN A 83 -7.31 18.48 -7.39
C GLN A 83 -7.35 17.07 -6.77
N VAL A 84 -6.22 16.35 -6.82
CA VAL A 84 -6.09 14.98 -6.32
C VAL A 84 -4.91 14.83 -5.35
N THR A 85 -4.85 15.68 -4.32
CA THR A 85 -3.72 15.79 -3.39
C THR A 85 -3.21 14.45 -2.84
N LEU A 86 -4.10 13.56 -2.39
CA LEU A 86 -3.69 12.23 -1.90
C LEU A 86 -3.16 11.34 -3.03
N GLY A 87 -3.68 11.50 -4.24
CA GLY A 87 -3.22 10.80 -5.44
C GLY A 87 -1.80 11.22 -5.82
N GLU A 88 -1.50 12.52 -5.79
CA GLU A 88 -0.16 13.07 -6.05
C GLU A 88 0.86 12.56 -5.02
N MET A 89 0.47 12.50 -3.74
CA MET A 89 1.34 11.91 -2.69
C MET A 89 1.56 10.42 -2.91
N ALA A 90 0.51 9.68 -3.29
CA ALA A 90 0.64 8.26 -3.61
C ALA A 90 1.55 8.04 -4.83
N GLU A 91 1.39 8.83 -5.90
CA GLU A 91 2.27 8.81 -7.08
C GLU A 91 3.73 8.99 -6.67
N LYS A 92 4.03 10.01 -5.86
CA LYS A 92 5.39 10.26 -5.38
C LYS A 92 5.97 9.06 -4.62
N ILE A 93 5.20 8.46 -3.71
CA ILE A 93 5.65 7.30 -2.93
C ILE A 93 5.99 6.12 -3.84
N TYR A 94 5.12 5.78 -4.80
CA TYR A 94 5.39 4.68 -5.73
C TYR A 94 6.52 5.00 -6.72
N ALA A 95 6.67 6.27 -7.13
CA ALA A 95 7.76 6.72 -7.98
C ALA A 95 9.12 6.59 -7.27
N ASP A 96 9.21 7.03 -6.02
CA ASP A 96 10.42 6.94 -5.20
C ASP A 96 10.79 5.47 -4.91
N LEU A 97 9.79 4.57 -4.79
CA LEU A 97 9.99 3.14 -4.62
C LEU A 97 10.48 2.45 -5.91
N ASP A 98 9.85 2.74 -7.05
CA ASP A 98 10.25 2.22 -8.36
C ASP A 98 11.68 2.65 -8.72
N ALA A 99 12.01 3.93 -8.49
CA ALA A 99 13.32 4.52 -8.78
C ALA A 99 14.48 3.86 -8.00
N ARG A 100 14.20 3.29 -6.82
CA ARG A 100 15.17 2.53 -6.03
C ARG A 100 15.30 1.06 -6.46
N GLY A 101 14.67 0.66 -7.56
CA GLY A 101 14.77 -0.68 -8.13
C GLY A 101 13.73 -1.67 -7.61
N HIS A 102 12.74 -1.20 -6.84
CA HIS A 102 11.71 -2.05 -6.23
C HIS A 102 10.42 -2.14 -7.07
N GLY A 103 10.48 -1.75 -8.35
CA GLY A 103 9.35 -1.77 -9.29
C GLY A 103 8.71 -3.14 -9.51
N GLY A 104 9.46 -4.22 -9.30
CA GLY A 104 9.00 -5.61 -9.45
C GLY A 104 8.28 -6.18 -8.23
N LEU A 105 8.30 -5.50 -7.08
CA LEU A 105 7.53 -5.93 -5.91
C LEU A 105 6.03 -5.76 -6.15
N ASP A 106 5.21 -6.53 -5.45
CA ASP A 106 3.79 -6.21 -5.31
C ASP A 106 3.62 -4.79 -4.74
N PHE A 107 2.59 -4.06 -5.17
CA PHE A 107 2.35 -2.69 -4.71
C PHE A 107 2.09 -2.60 -3.20
N SER A 108 1.62 -3.67 -2.55
CA SER A 108 1.55 -3.76 -1.08
C SER A 108 2.94 -3.81 -0.41
N GLY A 109 4.00 -4.06 -1.18
CA GLY A 109 5.41 -4.03 -0.75
C GLY A 109 5.89 -2.65 -0.28
N VAL A 110 5.13 -1.59 -0.55
CA VAL A 110 5.32 -0.27 0.09
C VAL A 110 5.29 -0.35 1.62
N MET A 111 4.67 -1.38 2.19
CA MET A 111 4.75 -1.72 3.63
C MET A 111 6.20 -1.79 4.13
N LYS A 112 7.05 -2.57 3.43
CA LYS A 112 8.47 -2.75 3.77
C LYS A 112 9.24 -1.44 3.63
N ASP A 113 8.91 -0.68 2.61
CA ASP A 113 9.54 0.61 2.36
C ASP A 113 9.29 1.62 3.49
N LEU A 114 8.04 1.76 3.91
CA LEU A 114 7.63 2.63 5.00
C LEU A 114 8.22 2.19 6.35
N LYS A 115 8.57 0.90 6.49
CA LYS A 115 9.33 0.37 7.62
C LYS A 115 10.85 0.54 7.52
N GLN A 116 11.36 1.01 6.39
CA GLN A 116 12.80 1.11 6.10
C GLN A 116 13.49 -0.27 6.06
N GLU A 117 12.76 -1.30 5.61
CA GLU A 117 13.27 -2.67 5.46
C GLU A 117 13.80 -2.95 4.05
N LEU A 118 13.65 -2.01 3.12
CA LEU A 118 14.20 -2.07 1.78
C LEU A 118 15.50 -1.27 1.73
N GLY A 119 16.57 -1.91 1.25
CA GLY A 119 17.88 -1.28 1.00
C GLY A 119 17.89 -0.38 -0.23
#